data_AF-A0A0T6ZVF9-F1
#
_entry.id   AF-A0A0T6ZVF9-F1
#
_cell.length_a   1.000
_cell.length_b   1.000
_cell.length_c   1.000
_cell.angle_alpha   90.00
_cell.angle_beta   90.00
_cell.angle_gamma   90.00
#
_symmetry.space_group_name_H-M   'P 1'
#
loop_
_entity.id
_entity.type
_entity.pdbx_description
1 polymer ?
#
loop_
_entity_poly.entity_id
_entity_poly.type
_entity_poly.pdbx_seq_one_letter_code
_entity_poly.pdbx_strand_id
1 'polypeptide(L)' 'MTAIRTAAAELEDLHGAEALQFWRRRCRALADELFACGCSEDEVRRQVMDFQGEVQAELQHRHLSGVSQGAMSQ' A
#
# COMPACT_ATOMS: atom_id res chain seq x y z
N MET A 1 -14.26 -3.80 2.03
CA MET A 1 -13.03 -3.14 2.53
C MET A 1 -12.18 -2.80 1.32
N THR A 2 -11.66 -1.57 1.23
CA THR A 2 -10.96 -1.07 0.04
C THR A 2 -9.55 -1.66 -0.08
N ALA A 3 -9.04 -1.85 -1.31
CA ALA A 3 -7.72 -2.46 -1.56
C ALA A 3 -6.57 -1.76 -0.82
N ILE A 4 -6.67 -0.44 -0.61
CA ILE A 4 -5.70 0.38 0.12
C ILE A 4 -5.61 -0.03 1.60
N ARG A 5 -6.75 -0.23 2.26
CA ARG A 5 -6.80 -0.57 3.70
C ARG A 5 -6.27 -1.97 3.97
N THR A 6 -6.55 -2.92 3.08
CA THR A 6 -6.02 -4.28 3.19
C THR A 6 -4.51 -4.29 2.95
N ALA A 7 -4.04 -3.61 1.91
CA ALA A 7 -2.60 -3.52 1.63
C ALA A 7 -1.81 -2.86 2.77
N ALA A 8 -2.35 -1.78 3.36
CA ALA A 8 -1.74 -1.14 4.52
C ALA A 8 -1.69 -2.07 5.74
N ALA A 9 -2.75 -2.86 6.00
CA ALA A 9 -2.77 -3.80 7.13
C ALA A 9 -1.73 -4.92 6.98
N GLU A 10 -1.63 -5.50 5.78
CA GLU A 10 -0.63 -6.52 5.51
C GLU A 10 0.80 -5.97 5.57
N LEU A 11 1.01 -4.72 5.15
CA LEU A 11 2.32 -4.07 5.26
C LEU A 11 2.70 -3.66 6.69
N GLU A 12 1.74 -3.49 7.60
CA GLU A 12 2.03 -3.31 9.03
C GLU A 12 2.47 -4.62 9.70
N ASP A 13 1.89 -5.74 9.27
CA ASP A 13 2.19 -7.07 9.80
C ASP A 13 3.53 -7.62 9.24
N LEU A 14 3.79 -7.39 7.96
CA LEU A 14 5.01 -7.80 7.28
C LEU A 14 6.15 -6.83 7.53
N HIS A 15 7.35 -7.34 7.84
CA HIS A 15 8.55 -6.51 8.05
C HIS A 15 9.67 -6.82 7.06
N GLY A 16 10.51 -5.83 6.80
CA GLY A 16 11.74 -5.98 6.02
C GLY A 16 11.52 -6.51 4.59
N ALA A 17 12.25 -7.58 4.25
CA ALA A 17 12.27 -8.11 2.89
C ALA A 17 10.92 -8.73 2.44
N GLU A 18 10.12 -9.24 3.38
CA GLU A 18 8.80 -9.81 3.08
C GLU A 18 7.80 -8.73 2.70
N ALA A 19 7.79 -7.63 3.44
CA ALA A 19 6.98 -6.45 3.12
C ALA A 19 7.31 -5.90 1.73
N LEU A 20 8.60 -5.80 1.40
CA LEU A 20 9.04 -5.31 0.09
C LEU A 20 8.61 -6.25 -1.05
N GLN A 21 8.70 -7.57 -0.85
CA GLN A 21 8.28 -8.55 -1.84
C GLN A 21 6.76 -8.57 -2.03
N PHE A 22 6.00 -8.48 -0.94
CA PHE A 22 4.54 -8.31 -1.00
C PHE A 22 4.18 -7.04 -1.77
N TRP A 23 4.81 -5.92 -1.43
CA TRP A 23 4.53 -4.63 -2.08
C TRP A 23 4.79 -4.65 -3.58
N ARG A 24 5.94 -5.20 -3.99
CA ARG A 24 6.28 -5.36 -5.41
C ARG A 24 5.26 -6.22 -6.14
N ARG A 25 4.84 -7.34 -5.54
CA ARG A 25 3.80 -8.21 -6.13
C ARG A 25 2.47 -7.48 -6.26
N ARG A 26 2.05 -6.72 -5.24
CA ARG A 26 0.79 -5.99 -5.26
C ARG A 26 0.76 -4.89 -6.32
N CYS A 27 1.82 -4.09 -6.42
CA CYS A 27 1.95 -3.07 -7.46
C CYS A 27 1.99 -3.68 -8.86
N ARG A 28 2.67 -4.83 -9.02
CA ARG A 28 2.71 -5.53 -10.30
C ARG A 28 1.33 -6.06 -10.70
N ALA A 29 0.60 -6.68 -9.77
CA ALA A 29 -0.76 -7.16 -10.01
C ALA A 29 -1.70 -6.01 -10.43
N LEU A 30 -1.62 -4.85 -9.76
CA LEU A 30 -2.39 -3.67 -10.16
C LEU A 30 -2.03 -3.19 -11.56
N ALA A 31 -0.74 -3.14 -11.89
CA ALA A 31 -0.31 -2.75 -13.24
C ALA A 31 -0.83 -3.73 -14.30
N ASP A 32 -0.72 -5.04 -14.05
CA ASP A 32 -1.20 -6.08 -14.96
C ASP A 32 -2.73 -6.03 -15.13
N GLU A 33 -3.50 -5.77 -14.06
CA GLU A 33 -4.95 -5.55 -14.10
C GLU A 33 -5.32 -4.33 -14.97
N LEU A 34 -4.59 -3.21 -14.83
CA LEU A 34 -4.84 -2.00 -15.61
C LEU A 34 -4.46 -2.18 -17.08
N PHE A 35 -3.36 -2.88 -17.36
CA PHE A 35 -3.00 -3.26 -18.73
C PHE A 35 -4.06 -4.18 -19.35
N ALA A 36 -4.61 -5.13 -18.59
CA ALA A 36 -5.69 -6.00 -19.06
C ALA A 36 -6.98 -5.23 -19.38
N CYS A 37 -7.24 -4.12 -18.68
CA CYS A 37 -8.32 -3.17 -18.99
C CYS A 37 -8.04 -2.29 -20.22
N GLY A 38 -6.86 -2.38 -20.84
CA GLY A 38 -6.47 -1.60 -22.00
C GLY A 38 -5.95 -0.20 -21.67
N CYS A 39 -5.56 0.06 -20.41
CA CYS A 39 -4.93 1.33 -20.04
C CYS A 39 -3.56 1.47 -20.72
N SER A 40 -3.25 2.68 -21.19
CA SER A 40 -1.92 3.06 -21.67
C SER A 40 -0.89 3.04 -20.54
N GLU A 41 0.39 2.85 -20.86
CA GLU A 41 1.47 2.81 -19.86
C GLU A 41 1.50 4.05 -18.95
N ASP A 42 1.31 5.26 -19.49
CA ASP A 42 1.22 6.49 -18.70
C ASP A 42 0.08 6.47 -17.67
N GLU A 43 -1.08 5.94 -18.07
CA GLU A 43 -2.26 5.85 -17.21
C GLU A 43 -2.07 4.78 -16.14
N VAL A 44 -1.48 3.63 -16.50
CA VAL A 44 -1.08 2.60 -15.54
C VAL A 44 -0.10 3.18 -14.52
N ARG A 45 0.94 3.88 -14.98
CA ARG A 45 1.94 4.50 -14.11
C ARG A 45 1.30 5.50 -13.16
N ARG A 46 0.40 6.36 -13.66
CA ARG A 46 -0.33 7.34 -12.84
C ARG A 46 -1.14 6.66 -11.75
N GLN A 47 -1.99 5.69 -12.11
CA GLN A 47 -2.84 4.99 -11.16
C GLN A 47 -2.03 4.16 -10.14
N VAL A 48 -0.92 3.56 -10.57
CA VAL A 48 0.00 2.85 -9.68
C VAL A 48 0.71 3.81 -8.71
N MET A 49 1.05 5.04 -9.13
CA MET A 49 1.60 6.05 -8.22
C MET A 49 0.54 6.55 -7.23
N ASP A 50 -0.67 6.81 -7.69
CA ASP A 50 -1.79 7.23 -6.83
C ASP A 50 -2.09 6.17 -5.78
N PHE A 51 -2.20 4.89 -6.18
CA PHE A 51 -2.41 3.77 -5.26
C PHE A 51 -1.29 3.65 -4.22
N GLN A 52 -0.02 3.79 -4.65
CA GLN A 52 1.10 3.78 -3.72
C GLN A 52 1.02 4.94 -2.72
N GLY A 53 0.66 6.14 -3.18
CA GLY A 53 0.47 7.31 -2.33
C GLY A 53 -0.62 7.11 -1.29
N GLU A 54 -1.77 6.56 -1.67
CA GLU A 54 -2.87 6.30 -0.74
C GLU A 54 -2.52 5.23 0.31
N VAL A 55 -1.82 4.16 -0.09
CA VAL A 55 -1.36 3.14 0.87
C VAL A 55 -0.32 3.71 1.84
N GLN A 56 0.62 4.52 1.36
CA GLN A 56 1.60 5.19 2.22
C GLN A 56 0.93 6.19 3.18
N ALA A 57 -0.11 6.90 2.75
CA ALA A 57 -0.88 7.80 3.62
C ALA A 57 -1.63 7.00 4.71
N GLU A 58 -2.26 5.90 4.35
CA GLU A 58 -2.94 5.01 5.30
C GLU A 58 -1.94 4.38 6.30
N LEU A 59 -0.78 3.91 5.83
CA LEU A 59 0.29 3.39 6.70
C LEU A 59 0.78 4.44 7.69
N GLN A 60 1.04 5.66 7.24
CA GLN A 60 1.43 6.75 8.13
C GLN A 60 0.33 7.09 9.13
N HIS A 61 -0.93 7.16 8.70
CA HIS A 61 -2.06 7.41 9.58
C HIS A 61 -2.17 6.34 10.68
N ARG A 62 -1.97 5.07 10.35
CA ARG A 62 -2.01 3.97 11.31
C ARG A 62 -0.79 3.93 12.21
N HIS A 63 0.40 4.22 11.67
CA HIS A 63 1.59 4.37 12.49
C HIS A 63 1.43 5.50 13.52
N LEU A 64 0.91 6.65 13.12
CA LEU A 64 0.64 7.79 14.02
C LEU A 64 -0.47 7.46 15.04
N SER A 65 -1.52 6.76 14.61
CA SER A 65 -2.61 6.31 15.49
C SER A 65 -2.16 5.23 16.47
N GLY A 66 -1.26 4.32 16.06
CA GLY A 66 -0.68 3.27 16.89
C GLY A 66 0.43 3.77 17.82
N VAL A 67 1.24 4.75 17.38
CA VAL A 67 2.20 5.49 18.23
C VAL A 67 1.47 6.20 19.38
N SER A 68 0.25 6.70 19.13
CA SER A 68 -0.58 7.30 20.17
C SER A 68 -1.03 6.29 21.25
N GLN A 69 -1.05 4.99 20.94
CA GLN A 69 -1.35 3.92 21.92
C GLN A 69 -0.10 3.37 22.64
N GLY A 70 1.11 3.60 22.12
CA GLY A 70 2.36 3.19 22.76
C GLY A 70 2.91 4.20 23.79
N ALA A 71 2.42 5.44 23.78
CA ALA A 71 2.91 6.51 24.66
C ALA A 71 2.17 6.63 26.01
N MET A 72 1.09 5.86 26.25
CA MET A 72 0.38 5.80 27.55
C MET A 72 0.77 4.57 28.38
N SER A 73 2.07 4.31 28.50
CA SER A 73 2.61 3.31 29.45
C SER A 73 3.98 3.74 29.94
N GLN A 74 4.07 4.92 30.56
CA GLN A 74 5.16 5.30 31.48
C GLN A 74 4.61 6.18 32.60
#